data_AF-A0A2P2IBY1-F1
#
_entry.id   AF-A0A2P2IBY1-F1
#
_cell.length_a   1.000
_cell.length_b   1.000
_cell.length_c   1.000
_cell.angle_alpha   90.00
_cell.angle_beta   90.00
_cell.angle_gamma   90.00
#
_symmetry.space_group_name_H-M   'P 1'
#
loop_
_entity.id
_entity.type
_entity.pdbx_description
1 polymer ?
#
loop_
_entity_poly.entity_id
_entity_poly.type
_entity_poly.pdbx_seq_one_letter_code
_entity_poly.pdbx_strand_id
1 'polypeptide(L)'
;HQASSLYSEEKASLLRSIGSRLQEKNDELEAFLASLQLEDLLLDEDPDALPQELVAACADLNSRDALKELSAVMSKVSGSHLNISSLLDQHKTLVQEEQQRAEEFRVMVGEKKSPNTIMSELCREGDKYRGALSSANESNMALHAAVVQHRPTLTTLSQPLTHVSNTLPSVAHAIRQTGEGGSESKAQIERLMSKVEEMQQQRWSVEKQLRQSIMDDDITGQIITADQDIKQMFKEHLKKHDHQVEILEQNMLAQSNILSALSEANAAYASTRRASKQMAVSRTQAIQALLQAYTSFTAILTKAQDANNFYDKLLAQVNKLLQRTKSVLSVQEEEREKRLVAQAKKFSSLNKMNKAAGGGSSYSSRSSAPASDASFATHMMHAPLAPP
;
A
#
# COMPACT_ATOMS: atom_id res chain seq x y z
N HIS A 1 -4.51 -78.05 31.71
CA HIS A 1 -4.50 -77.26 30.45
C HIS A 1 -5.85 -76.64 30.12
N GLN A 2 -6.94 -77.42 29.99
CA GLN A 2 -8.27 -76.87 29.64
C GLN A 2 -8.77 -75.77 30.59
N ALA A 3 -8.65 -75.95 31.92
CA ALA A 3 -9.04 -74.94 32.90
C ALA A 3 -8.19 -73.65 32.82
N SER A 4 -6.88 -73.74 32.62
CA SER A 4 -6.01 -72.57 32.43
C SER A 4 -6.34 -71.81 31.13
N SER A 5 -6.72 -72.53 30.07
CA SER A 5 -7.23 -71.92 28.83
C SER A 5 -8.56 -71.19 29.05
N LEU A 6 -9.48 -71.75 29.86
CA LEU A 6 -10.74 -71.09 30.21
C LEU A 6 -10.51 -69.80 31.02
N TYR A 7 -9.60 -69.82 32.00
CA TYR A 7 -9.26 -68.61 32.75
C TYR A 7 -8.63 -67.52 31.85
N SER A 8 -7.77 -67.92 30.92
CA SER A 8 -7.19 -66.99 29.95
C SER A 8 -8.25 -66.33 29.08
N GLU A 9 -9.32 -67.06 28.71
CA GLU A 9 -10.45 -66.49 27.98
C GLU A 9 -11.29 -65.55 28.84
N GLU A 10 -11.53 -65.85 30.12
CA GLU A 10 -12.21 -64.92 31.05
C GLU A 10 -11.43 -63.60 31.22
N LYS A 11 -10.10 -63.68 31.37
CA LYS A 11 -9.20 -62.50 31.39
C LYS A 11 -9.27 -61.70 30.09
N ALA A 12 -9.24 -62.38 28.95
CA ALA A 12 -9.36 -61.75 27.64
C ALA A 12 -10.74 -61.12 27.43
N SER A 13 -11.81 -61.78 27.92
CA SER A 13 -13.18 -61.27 27.88
C SER A 13 -13.32 -59.97 28.68
N LEU A 14 -12.78 -59.91 29.89
CA LEU A 14 -12.74 -58.69 30.71
C LEU A 14 -12.01 -57.55 30.00
N LEU A 15 -10.81 -57.82 29.46
CA LEU A 15 -10.02 -56.82 28.72
C LEU A 15 -10.71 -56.34 27.45
N ARG A 16 -11.37 -57.22 26.69
CA ARG A 16 -12.14 -56.83 25.48
C ARG A 16 -13.34 -55.97 25.86
N SER A 17 -14.08 -56.33 26.92
CA SER A 17 -15.26 -55.59 27.37
C SER A 17 -14.90 -54.17 27.79
N ILE A 18 -13.90 -54.02 28.68
CA ILE A 18 -13.44 -52.70 29.13
C ILE A 18 -12.77 -51.93 27.98
N GLY A 19 -11.93 -52.60 27.18
CA GLY A 19 -11.26 -51.99 26.04
C GLY A 19 -12.23 -51.41 24.99
N SER A 20 -13.31 -52.12 24.65
CA SER A 20 -14.35 -51.61 23.74
C SER A 20 -15.01 -50.35 24.29
N ARG A 21 -15.45 -50.39 25.55
CA ARG A 21 -16.10 -49.24 26.21
C ARG A 21 -15.18 -48.02 26.30
N LEU A 22 -13.90 -48.23 26.60
CA LEU A 22 -12.92 -47.14 26.65
C LEU A 22 -12.68 -46.55 25.26
N GLN A 23 -12.56 -47.39 24.23
CA GLN A 23 -12.40 -46.92 22.86
C GLN A 23 -13.60 -46.08 22.42
N GLU A 24 -14.82 -46.58 22.63
CA GLU A 24 -16.06 -45.84 22.33
C GLU A 24 -16.08 -44.47 23.02
N LYS A 25 -15.66 -44.41 24.29
CA LYS A 25 -15.60 -43.15 25.04
C LYS A 25 -14.49 -42.21 24.57
N ASN A 26 -13.35 -42.74 24.12
CA ASN A 26 -12.29 -41.93 23.53
C ASN A 26 -12.71 -41.34 22.18
N ASP A 27 -13.34 -42.16 21.33
CA ASP A 27 -13.84 -41.74 20.01
C ASP A 27 -14.93 -40.65 20.17
N GLU A 28 -15.85 -40.83 21.13
CA GLU A 28 -16.87 -39.83 21.49
C GLU A 28 -16.23 -38.51 21.93
N LEU A 29 -15.21 -38.58 22.79
CA LEU A 29 -14.50 -37.41 23.29
C LEU A 29 -13.77 -36.67 22.15
N GLU A 30 -13.04 -37.38 21.30
CA GLU A 30 -12.32 -36.80 20.17
C GLU A 30 -13.27 -36.11 19.19
N ALA A 31 -14.37 -36.78 18.81
CA ALA A 31 -15.39 -36.20 17.95
C ALA A 31 -16.03 -34.95 18.56
N PHE A 32 -16.28 -34.96 19.88
CA PHE A 32 -16.84 -33.82 20.58
C PHE A 32 -15.87 -32.63 20.61
N LEU A 33 -14.61 -32.85 20.99
CA LEU A 33 -13.59 -31.78 21.05
C LEU A 33 -13.37 -31.15 19.66
N ALA A 34 -13.28 -31.96 18.61
CA ALA A 34 -13.15 -31.48 17.23
C ALA A 34 -14.34 -30.59 16.81
N SER A 35 -15.55 -30.87 17.29
CA SER A 35 -16.75 -30.07 16.99
C SER A 35 -16.77 -28.69 17.66
N LEU A 36 -16.07 -28.53 18.78
CA LEU A 36 -16.06 -27.28 19.55
C LEU A 36 -15.06 -26.23 19.03
N GLN A 37 -14.06 -26.65 18.25
CA GLN A 37 -13.02 -25.79 17.68
C GLN A 37 -12.41 -24.84 18.73
N LEU A 38 -11.87 -25.41 19.82
CA LEU A 38 -11.37 -24.65 20.96
C LEU A 38 -9.92 -24.19 20.78
N GLU A 39 -9.24 -24.60 19.71
CA GLU A 39 -7.81 -24.33 19.47
C GLU A 39 -7.53 -22.82 19.39
N ASP A 40 -8.40 -22.08 18.69
CA ASP A 40 -8.34 -20.61 18.59
C ASP A 40 -8.52 -19.91 19.95
N LEU A 41 -9.18 -20.56 20.92
CA LEU A 41 -9.54 -19.97 22.21
C LEU A 41 -8.42 -20.09 23.25
N LEU A 42 -7.63 -21.17 23.15
CA LEU A 42 -6.62 -21.55 24.13
C LEU A 42 -5.22 -20.96 23.82
N LEU A 43 -5.08 -20.25 22.71
CA LEU A 43 -3.86 -19.49 22.42
C LEU A 43 -3.85 -18.20 23.26
N ASP A 44 -2.97 -18.15 24.27
CA ASP A 44 -2.67 -16.96 25.07
C ASP A 44 -1.76 -15.97 24.29
N GLU A 45 -2.24 -15.54 23.13
CA GLU A 45 -1.64 -14.41 22.42
C GLU A 45 -2.34 -13.12 22.89
N ASP A 46 -1.57 -12.05 23.17
CA ASP A 46 -2.15 -10.73 23.38
C ASP A 46 -2.90 -10.32 22.09
N PRO A 47 -4.25 -10.28 22.11
CA PRO A 47 -5.01 -10.11 20.90
C PRO A 47 -4.89 -8.69 20.33
N ASP A 48 -4.39 -7.75 21.15
CA ASP A 48 -4.14 -6.37 20.78
C ASP A 48 -2.64 -6.06 20.56
N ALA A 49 -1.78 -7.08 20.50
CA ALA A 49 -0.40 -6.90 20.07
C ALA A 49 -0.32 -6.32 18.64
N LEU A 50 0.72 -5.52 18.40
CA LEU A 50 0.99 -4.96 17.08
C LEU A 50 1.90 -5.90 16.29
N PRO A 51 1.58 -6.23 15.02
CA PRO A 51 2.47 -7.01 14.18
C PRO A 51 3.81 -6.31 13.97
N GLN A 52 4.89 -7.10 13.92
CA GLN A 52 6.24 -6.59 13.77
C GLN A 52 6.42 -5.78 12.47
N GLU A 53 5.71 -6.13 11.39
CA GLU A 53 5.77 -5.36 10.14
C GLU A 53 5.22 -3.94 10.31
N LEU A 54 4.14 -3.78 11.10
CA LEU A 54 3.55 -2.46 11.35
C LEU A 54 4.46 -1.62 12.25
N VAL A 55 5.06 -2.24 13.27
CA VAL A 55 6.03 -1.58 14.14
C VAL A 55 7.25 -1.09 13.33
N ALA A 56 7.78 -1.95 12.45
CA ALA A 56 8.88 -1.59 11.56
C ALA A 56 8.51 -0.45 10.60
N ALA A 57 7.30 -0.46 10.03
CA ALA A 57 6.81 0.63 9.18
C ALA A 57 6.72 1.96 9.92
N CYS A 58 6.16 1.98 11.14
CA CYS A 58 6.12 3.18 11.98
C CYS A 58 7.52 3.68 12.36
N ALA A 59 8.46 2.77 12.62
CA ALA A 59 9.84 3.12 12.93
C ALA A 59 10.55 3.76 11.72
N ASP A 60 10.41 3.19 10.52
CA ASP A 60 10.99 3.74 9.29
C ASP A 60 10.43 5.15 9.00
N LEU A 61 9.09 5.33 9.07
CA LEU A 61 8.45 6.62 8.84
C LEU A 61 8.92 7.71 9.82
N ASN A 62 9.06 7.37 11.10
CA ASN A 62 9.53 8.30 12.12
C ASN A 62 11.01 8.66 11.96
N SER A 63 11.85 7.68 11.58
CA SER A 63 13.29 7.92 11.42
C SER A 63 13.62 8.89 10.28
N ARG A 64 12.79 8.91 9.23
CA ARG A 64 13.00 9.72 8.02
C ARG A 64 12.28 11.06 8.05
N ASP A 65 11.40 11.29 9.02
CA ASP A 65 10.39 12.37 8.97
C ASP A 65 9.66 12.33 7.60
N ALA A 66 9.10 11.15 7.30
CA ALA A 66 8.59 10.77 5.99
C ALA A 66 7.61 11.80 5.36
N LEU A 67 6.78 12.44 6.18
CA LEU A 67 5.86 13.49 5.72
C LEU A 67 6.59 14.73 5.23
N LYS A 68 7.65 15.14 5.93
CA LYS A 68 8.47 16.29 5.55
C LYS A 68 9.30 15.98 4.31
N GLU A 69 9.89 14.78 4.24
CA GLU A 69 10.61 14.31 3.05
C GLU A 69 9.69 14.35 1.83
N LEU A 70 8.51 13.74 1.92
CA LEU A 70 7.54 13.71 0.83
C LEU A 70 7.10 15.10 0.41
N SER A 71 6.79 15.97 1.38
CA SER A 71 6.42 17.36 1.09
C SER A 71 7.54 18.09 0.35
N ALA A 72 8.79 17.92 0.76
CA ALA A 72 9.94 18.56 0.12
C ALA A 72 10.15 18.06 -1.32
N VAL A 73 10.08 16.75 -1.54
CA VAL A 73 10.24 16.13 -2.87
C VAL A 73 9.12 16.59 -3.82
N MET A 74 7.87 16.64 -3.35
CA MET A 74 6.72 17.10 -4.14
C MET A 74 6.79 18.61 -4.43
N SER A 75 7.22 19.43 -3.46
CA SER A 75 7.46 20.85 -3.70
C SER A 75 8.55 21.10 -4.76
N LYS A 76 9.63 20.30 -4.75
CA LYS A 76 10.66 20.36 -5.80
C LYS A 76 10.07 20.02 -7.18
N VAL A 77 9.27 18.96 -7.29
CA VAL A 77 8.60 18.55 -8.54
C VAL A 77 7.76 19.71 -9.10
N SER A 78 6.89 20.30 -8.27
CA SER A 78 6.05 21.43 -8.68
C SER A 78 6.88 22.66 -9.08
N GLY A 79 7.93 22.99 -8.33
CA GLY A 79 8.84 24.10 -8.65
C GLY A 79 9.56 23.90 -9.98
N SER A 80 10.09 22.70 -10.23
CA SER A 80 10.77 22.37 -11.49
C SER A 80 9.83 22.43 -12.69
N HIS A 81 8.58 21.96 -12.55
CA HIS A 81 7.56 22.08 -13.60
C HIS A 81 7.32 23.54 -13.98
N LEU A 82 7.08 24.41 -12.99
CA LEU A 82 6.82 25.84 -13.22
C LEU A 82 8.01 26.54 -13.87
N ASN A 83 9.23 26.24 -13.41
CA ASN A 83 10.46 26.80 -13.98
C ASN A 83 10.61 26.40 -15.47
N ILE A 84 10.46 25.11 -15.79
CA ILE A 84 10.59 24.63 -17.17
C ILE A 84 9.48 25.20 -18.06
N SER A 85 8.25 25.33 -17.55
CA SER A 85 7.16 25.99 -18.28
C SER A 85 7.54 27.43 -18.63
N SER A 86 8.03 28.20 -17.65
CA SER A 86 8.46 29.58 -17.85
C SER A 86 9.57 29.71 -18.90
N LEU A 87 10.57 28.82 -18.87
CA LEU A 87 11.65 28.79 -19.88
C LEU A 87 11.13 28.44 -21.29
N LEU A 88 10.18 27.51 -21.40
CA LEU A 88 9.55 27.16 -22.67
C LEU A 88 8.65 28.28 -23.20
N ASP A 89 8.00 29.04 -22.33
CA ASP A 89 7.22 30.22 -22.70
C ASP A 89 8.15 31.35 -23.16
N GLN A 90 9.27 31.60 -22.46
CA GLN A 90 10.31 32.51 -22.91
C GLN A 90 10.87 32.11 -24.29
N HIS A 91 11.17 30.83 -24.49
CA HIS A 91 11.61 30.34 -25.80
C HIS A 91 10.59 30.63 -26.89
N LYS A 92 9.30 30.39 -26.62
CA LYS A 92 8.21 30.66 -27.57
C LYS A 92 8.12 32.13 -27.91
N THR A 93 8.21 33.03 -26.92
CA THR A 93 8.20 34.48 -27.14
C THR A 93 9.36 34.92 -28.02
N LEU A 94 10.60 34.49 -27.71
CA LEU A 94 11.79 34.83 -28.52
C LEU A 94 11.65 34.40 -29.98
N VAL A 95 11.10 33.21 -30.21
CA VAL A 95 10.87 32.69 -31.56
C VAL A 95 9.79 33.48 -32.30
N GLN A 96 8.71 33.86 -31.61
CA GLN A 96 7.63 34.67 -32.18
C GLN A 96 8.11 36.08 -32.55
N GLU A 97 8.87 36.72 -31.67
CA GLU A 97 9.50 38.02 -31.92
C GLU A 97 10.41 37.97 -33.13
N GLU A 98 11.24 36.94 -33.27
CA GLU A 98 12.05 36.78 -34.47
C GLU A 98 11.22 36.57 -35.73
N GLN A 99 10.19 35.73 -35.66
CA GLN A 99 9.31 35.50 -36.79
C GLN A 99 8.66 36.82 -37.27
N GLN A 100 8.29 37.69 -36.32
CA GLN A 100 7.76 39.02 -36.61
C GLN A 100 8.84 39.94 -37.21
N ARG A 101 10.03 40.04 -36.59
CA ARG A 101 11.13 40.87 -37.11
C ARG A 101 11.58 40.43 -38.51
N ALA A 102 11.62 39.13 -38.78
CA ALA A 102 11.96 38.58 -40.08
C ALA A 102 10.88 38.91 -41.14
N GLU A 103 9.61 38.91 -40.75
CA GLU A 103 8.49 39.32 -41.60
C GLU A 103 8.55 40.81 -41.94
N GLU A 104 8.75 41.68 -40.95
CA GLU A 104 8.90 43.13 -41.13
C GLU A 104 10.09 43.48 -42.04
N PHE A 105 11.24 42.82 -41.81
CA PHE A 105 12.41 42.97 -42.67
C PHE A 105 12.14 42.52 -44.10
N ARG A 106 11.42 41.42 -44.30
CA ARG A 106 11.04 40.94 -45.63
C ARG A 106 10.20 41.96 -46.38
N VAL A 107 9.20 42.54 -45.71
CA VAL A 107 8.35 43.59 -46.30
C VAL A 107 9.18 44.82 -46.67
N MET A 108 10.13 45.23 -45.81
CA MET A 108 10.99 46.39 -46.05
C MET A 108 11.96 46.19 -47.23
N VAL A 109 12.57 45.01 -47.36
CA VAL A 109 13.58 44.73 -48.41
C VAL A 109 12.96 44.22 -49.70
N GLY A 110 11.70 43.76 -49.68
CA GLY A 110 11.01 43.23 -50.85
C GLY A 110 11.48 41.84 -51.28
N GLU A 111 12.02 41.04 -50.35
CA GLU A 111 12.51 39.69 -50.62
C GLU A 111 11.36 38.65 -50.66
N LYS A 112 11.51 37.61 -51.50
CA LYS A 112 10.59 36.46 -51.49
C LYS A 112 10.79 35.64 -50.21
N LYS A 113 9.69 35.17 -49.62
CA LYS A 113 9.71 34.32 -48.43
C LYS A 113 10.51 33.04 -48.70
N SER A 114 11.64 32.87 -48.03
CA SER A 114 12.43 31.65 -48.01
C SER A 114 12.17 30.88 -46.71
N PRO A 115 12.11 29.53 -46.74
CA PRO A 115 11.89 28.75 -45.54
C PRO A 115 13.13 28.81 -44.63
N ASN A 116 12.94 29.26 -43.39
CA ASN A 116 13.97 29.21 -42.36
C ASN A 116 13.89 27.86 -41.64
N THR A 117 14.64 26.88 -42.15
CA THR A 117 14.65 25.49 -41.64
C THR A 117 15.13 25.44 -40.19
N ILE A 118 16.13 26.27 -39.83
CA ILE A 118 16.69 26.31 -38.46
C ILE A 118 15.62 26.76 -37.46
N MET A 119 14.88 27.84 -37.77
CA MET A 119 13.80 28.31 -36.90
C MET A 119 12.67 27.28 -36.78
N SER A 120 12.32 26.62 -37.88
CA SER A 120 11.33 25.53 -37.86
C SER A 120 11.75 24.37 -36.96
N GLU A 121 13.04 24.01 -36.94
CA GLU A 121 13.59 22.99 -36.06
C GLU A 121 13.57 23.41 -34.58
N LEU A 122 13.91 24.67 -34.27
CA LEU A 122 13.81 25.22 -32.91
C LEU A 122 12.37 25.19 -32.39
N CYS A 123 11.38 25.58 -33.21
CA CYS A 123 9.96 25.46 -32.88
C CYS A 123 9.59 24.01 -32.55
N ARG A 124 9.92 23.09 -33.45
CA ARG A 124 9.58 21.67 -33.31
C ARG A 124 10.19 21.05 -32.05
N GLU A 125 11.43 21.42 -31.72
CA GLU A 125 12.08 20.94 -30.50
C GLU A 125 11.45 21.54 -29.23
N GLY A 126 11.06 22.82 -29.26
CA GLY A 126 10.29 23.46 -28.18
C GLY A 126 8.94 22.79 -27.95
N ASP A 127 8.20 22.51 -29.02
CA ASP A 127 6.90 21.80 -28.95
C ASP A 127 7.07 20.38 -28.41
N LYS A 128 8.14 19.67 -28.80
CA LYS A 128 8.48 18.35 -28.25
C LYS A 128 8.67 18.41 -26.73
N TYR A 129 9.45 19.37 -26.23
CA TYR A 129 9.66 19.51 -24.79
C TYR A 129 8.40 19.95 -24.04
N ARG A 130 7.55 20.78 -24.66
CA ARG A 130 6.24 21.15 -24.11
C ARG A 130 5.29 19.96 -24.02
N GLY A 131 5.25 19.11 -25.05
CA GLY A 131 4.49 17.86 -25.03
C GLY A 131 4.97 16.92 -23.91
N ALA A 132 6.29 16.77 -23.75
CA ALA A 132 6.87 15.98 -22.66
C ALA A 132 6.53 16.57 -21.27
N LEU A 133 6.57 17.91 -21.12
CA LEU A 133 6.19 18.60 -19.89
C LEU A 133 4.71 18.38 -19.53
N SER A 134 3.82 18.45 -20.53
CA SER A 134 2.37 18.22 -20.36
C SER A 134 2.08 16.78 -19.94
N SER A 135 2.68 15.80 -20.61
CA SER A 135 2.50 14.39 -20.28
C SER A 135 3.03 14.06 -18.87
N ALA A 136 4.17 14.64 -18.48
CA ALA A 136 4.68 14.49 -17.11
C ALA A 136 3.76 15.15 -16.06
N ASN A 137 3.08 16.25 -16.41
CA ASN A 137 2.16 16.93 -15.50
C ASN A 137 0.94 16.06 -15.13
N GLU A 138 0.37 15.31 -16.08
CA GLU A 138 -0.72 14.37 -15.80
C GLU A 138 -0.31 13.32 -14.76
N SER A 139 0.90 12.76 -14.90
CA SER A 139 1.47 11.82 -13.94
C SER A 139 1.68 12.46 -12.57
N ASN A 140 2.17 13.70 -12.52
CA ASN A 140 2.34 14.43 -11.26
C ASN A 140 1.03 14.75 -10.56
N MET A 141 -0.03 15.06 -11.31
CA MET A 141 -1.36 15.31 -10.73
C MET A 141 -1.88 14.04 -10.05
N ALA A 142 -1.73 12.88 -10.69
CA ALA A 142 -2.07 11.59 -10.09
C ALA A 142 -1.22 11.31 -8.83
N LEU A 143 0.07 11.65 -8.86
CA LEU A 143 0.97 11.51 -7.72
C LEU A 143 0.54 12.38 -6.53
N HIS A 144 0.23 13.66 -6.77
CA HIS A 144 -0.31 14.58 -5.76
C HIS A 144 -1.63 14.09 -5.17
N ALA A 145 -2.55 13.58 -6.01
CA ALA A 145 -3.81 13.01 -5.53
C ALA A 145 -3.58 11.82 -4.58
N ALA A 146 -2.66 10.92 -4.92
CA ALA A 146 -2.31 9.78 -4.08
C ALA A 146 -1.65 10.21 -2.75
N VAL A 147 -0.79 11.24 -2.78
CA VAL A 147 -0.21 11.83 -1.56
C VAL A 147 -1.29 12.36 -0.63
N VAL A 148 -2.24 13.14 -1.17
CA VAL A 148 -3.35 13.71 -0.39
C VAL A 148 -4.23 12.63 0.20
N GLN A 149 -4.53 11.57 -0.57
CA GLN A 149 -5.33 10.44 -0.12
C GLN A 149 -4.69 9.71 1.08
N HIS A 150 -3.39 9.44 1.04
CA HIS A 150 -2.71 8.66 2.07
C HIS A 150 -2.17 9.50 3.24
N ARG A 151 -2.15 10.83 3.12
CA ARG A 151 -1.62 11.74 4.15
C ARG A 151 -2.23 11.52 5.55
N PRO A 152 -3.55 11.35 5.74
CA PRO A 152 -4.11 11.12 7.07
C PRO A 152 -3.55 9.86 7.71
N THR A 153 -3.50 8.76 6.95
CA THR A 153 -2.98 7.47 7.41
C THR A 153 -1.49 7.54 7.75
N LEU A 154 -0.69 8.22 6.92
CA LEU A 154 0.73 8.43 7.19
C LEU A 154 0.97 9.29 8.43
N THR A 155 0.09 10.27 8.67
CA THR A 155 0.13 11.08 9.88
C THR A 155 -0.11 10.21 11.11
N THR A 156 -1.09 9.32 11.08
CA THR A 156 -1.32 8.33 12.14
C THR A 156 -0.09 7.44 12.35
N LEU A 157 0.49 6.89 11.28
CA LEU A 157 1.67 6.01 11.37
C LEU A 157 2.94 6.71 11.87
N SER A 158 2.99 8.04 11.77
CA SER A 158 4.09 8.88 12.30
C SER A 158 3.87 9.31 13.75
N GLN A 159 2.81 8.83 14.41
CA GLN A 159 2.59 9.05 15.84
C GLN A 159 3.29 7.97 16.68
N PRO A 160 3.43 8.16 18.02
CA PRO A 160 3.91 7.12 18.90
C PRO A 160 3.08 5.83 18.77
N LEU A 161 3.71 4.66 18.93
CA LEU A 161 3.05 3.36 18.77
C LEU A 161 1.80 3.20 19.65
N THR A 162 1.76 3.86 20.81
CA THR A 162 0.58 3.90 21.68
C THR A 162 -0.63 4.53 21.00
N HIS A 163 -0.44 5.63 20.26
CA HIS A 163 -1.50 6.26 19.48
C HIS A 163 -1.94 5.37 18.32
N VAL A 164 -1.00 4.78 17.58
CA VAL A 164 -1.30 3.85 16.48
C VAL A 164 -2.16 2.69 17.00
N SER A 165 -1.76 2.08 18.12
CA SER A 165 -2.50 1.00 18.75
C SER A 165 -3.93 1.41 19.12
N ASN A 166 -4.11 2.61 19.66
CA ASN A 166 -5.43 3.13 20.04
C ASN A 166 -6.34 3.46 18.85
N THR A 167 -5.79 3.63 17.64
CA THR A 167 -6.61 3.80 16.43
C THR A 167 -7.16 2.48 15.87
N LEU A 168 -6.58 1.35 16.28
CA LEU A 168 -6.99 0.03 15.83
C LEU A 168 -8.17 -0.49 16.65
N PRO A 169 -9.09 -1.26 16.04
CA PRO A 169 -10.09 -2.01 16.79
C PRO A 169 -9.43 -2.89 17.86
N SER A 170 -9.91 -2.80 19.10
CA SER A 170 -9.41 -3.60 20.22
C SER A 170 -10.30 -4.82 20.44
N VAL A 171 -9.70 -6.00 20.31
CA VAL A 171 -10.35 -7.29 20.57
C VAL A 171 -10.58 -7.45 22.07
N ALA A 172 -9.61 -7.05 22.90
CA ALA A 172 -9.76 -7.11 24.35
C ALA A 172 -10.92 -6.24 24.84
N HIS A 173 -11.09 -5.04 24.27
CA HIS A 173 -12.23 -4.19 24.59
C HIS A 173 -13.57 -4.81 24.16
N ALA A 174 -13.64 -5.44 23.00
CA ALA A 174 -14.85 -6.12 22.54
C ALA A 174 -15.25 -7.29 23.43
N ILE A 175 -14.26 -8.05 23.93
CA ILE A 175 -14.49 -9.11 24.93
C ILE A 175 -15.02 -8.50 26.23
N ARG A 176 -14.46 -7.38 26.70
CA ARG A 176 -14.96 -6.71 27.91
C ARG A 176 -16.40 -6.19 27.76
N GLN A 177 -16.79 -5.78 26.56
CA GLN A 177 -18.15 -5.29 26.30
C GLN A 177 -19.23 -6.37 26.40
N THR A 178 -18.88 -7.66 26.28
CA THR A 178 -19.85 -8.75 26.50
C THR A 178 -20.10 -9.03 27.99
N GLY A 179 -19.41 -8.31 28.88
CA GLY A 179 -19.57 -8.37 30.33
C GLY A 179 -18.71 -9.45 31.00
N GLU A 180 -18.79 -9.52 32.32
CA GLU A 180 -17.99 -10.46 33.14
C GLU A 180 -18.27 -11.93 32.80
N GLY A 181 -19.50 -12.25 32.37
CA GLY A 181 -19.90 -13.61 32.00
C GLY A 181 -19.11 -14.20 30.83
N GLY A 182 -18.64 -13.36 29.89
CA GLY A 182 -17.80 -13.82 28.77
C GLY A 182 -16.41 -14.27 29.22
N SER A 183 -15.78 -13.50 30.10
CA SER A 183 -14.46 -13.82 30.66
C SER A 183 -14.53 -15.03 31.59
N GLU A 184 -15.58 -15.11 32.41
CA GLU A 184 -15.80 -16.26 33.30
C GLU A 184 -16.05 -17.55 32.50
N SER A 185 -16.84 -17.48 31.43
CA SER A 185 -17.09 -18.63 30.55
C SER A 185 -15.79 -19.11 29.87
N LYS A 186 -14.90 -18.20 29.42
CA LYS A 186 -13.59 -18.60 28.88
C LYS A 186 -12.75 -19.33 29.93
N ALA A 187 -12.61 -18.75 31.12
CA ALA A 187 -11.85 -19.36 32.21
C ALA A 187 -12.43 -20.71 32.63
N GLN A 188 -13.76 -20.86 32.57
CA GLN A 188 -14.42 -22.14 32.84
C GLN A 188 -14.12 -23.19 31.77
N ILE A 189 -14.11 -22.81 30.49
CA ILE A 189 -13.70 -23.68 29.38
C ILE A 189 -12.25 -24.14 29.59
N GLU A 190 -11.32 -23.22 29.89
CA GLU A 190 -9.91 -23.55 30.17
C GLU A 190 -9.76 -24.55 31.31
N ARG A 191 -10.44 -24.34 32.44
CA ARG A 191 -10.44 -25.28 33.57
C ARG A 191 -11.01 -26.65 33.21
N LEU A 192 -12.09 -26.69 32.41
CA LEU A 192 -12.71 -27.94 31.97
C LEU A 192 -11.81 -28.68 30.99
N MET A 193 -11.08 -27.98 30.12
CA MET A 193 -10.08 -28.58 29.24
C MET A 193 -8.94 -29.22 30.02
N SER A 194 -8.42 -28.58 31.08
CA SER A 194 -7.45 -29.21 31.98
C SER A 194 -8.00 -30.48 32.64
N LYS A 195 -9.29 -30.51 33.02
CA LYS A 195 -9.94 -31.72 33.55
C LYS A 195 -10.08 -32.82 32.50
N VAL A 196 -10.35 -32.47 31.24
CA VAL A 196 -10.38 -33.44 30.13
C VAL A 196 -9.01 -34.10 29.96
N GLU A 197 -7.93 -33.30 29.95
CA GLU A 197 -6.56 -33.79 29.85
C GLU A 197 -6.20 -34.72 31.03
N GLU A 198 -6.52 -34.29 32.26
CA GLU A 198 -6.31 -35.10 33.46
C GLU A 198 -7.08 -36.42 33.39
N MET A 199 -8.35 -36.37 33.00
CA MET A 199 -9.21 -37.55 32.85
C MET A 199 -8.64 -38.52 31.80
N GLN A 200 -8.16 -38.03 30.66
CA GLN A 200 -7.52 -38.85 29.62
C GLN A 200 -6.23 -39.50 30.13
N GLN A 201 -5.40 -38.74 30.85
CA GLN A 201 -4.15 -39.25 31.41
C GLN A 201 -4.40 -40.32 32.48
N GLN A 202 -5.37 -40.09 33.37
CA GLN A 202 -5.79 -41.06 34.38
C GLN A 202 -6.32 -42.34 33.70
N ARG A 203 -7.19 -42.22 32.70
CA ARG A 203 -7.73 -43.36 31.94
C ARG A 203 -6.62 -44.20 31.35
N TRP A 204 -5.68 -43.57 30.63
CA TRP A 204 -4.55 -44.26 30.02
C TRP A 204 -3.69 -44.98 31.06
N SER A 205 -3.39 -44.32 32.18
CA SER A 205 -2.57 -44.90 33.26
C SER A 205 -3.26 -46.12 33.89
N VAL A 206 -4.53 -46.01 34.25
CA VAL A 206 -5.27 -47.09 34.91
C VAL A 206 -5.53 -48.25 33.94
N GLU A 207 -5.86 -47.97 32.68
CA GLU A 207 -6.00 -49.00 31.65
C GLU A 207 -4.69 -49.79 31.47
N LYS A 208 -3.55 -49.08 31.39
CA LYS A 208 -2.24 -49.71 31.31
C LYS A 208 -1.95 -50.59 32.52
N GLN A 209 -2.23 -50.11 33.73
CA GLN A 209 -2.06 -50.88 34.97
C GLN A 209 -2.96 -52.12 35.02
N LEU A 210 -4.22 -52.00 34.56
CA LEU A 210 -5.17 -53.12 34.48
C LEU A 210 -4.69 -54.18 33.50
N ARG A 211 -4.24 -53.77 32.30
CA ARG A 211 -3.68 -54.68 31.29
C ARG A 211 -2.48 -55.45 31.84
N GLN A 212 -1.58 -54.77 32.54
CA GLN A 212 -0.42 -55.40 33.16
C GLN A 212 -0.82 -56.36 34.29
N SER A 213 -1.71 -55.92 35.19
CA SER A 213 -2.21 -56.73 36.30
C SER A 213 -2.88 -58.04 35.83
N ILE A 214 -3.69 -57.96 34.76
CA ILE A 214 -4.35 -59.13 34.16
C ILE A 214 -3.34 -60.04 33.43
N MET A 215 -2.31 -59.46 32.81
CA MET A 215 -1.25 -60.24 32.14
C MET A 215 -0.43 -61.04 33.15
N ASP A 216 -0.06 -60.42 34.27
CA ASP A 216 0.75 -61.02 35.34
C ASP A 216 -0.05 -61.99 36.23
N ASP A 217 -1.37 -62.03 36.07
CA ASP A 217 -2.28 -62.89 36.81
C ASP A 217 -2.26 -64.35 36.31
N ASP A 218 -1.25 -65.11 36.75
CA ASP A 218 -1.17 -66.56 36.51
C ASP A 218 -1.62 -67.38 37.73
N ILE A 219 -2.73 -68.10 37.56
CA ILE A 219 -3.28 -69.03 38.56
C ILE A 219 -3.06 -70.50 38.19
N THR A 220 -2.23 -70.81 37.18
CA THR A 220 -2.05 -72.18 36.66
C THR A 220 -1.61 -73.15 37.76
N GLY A 221 -0.75 -72.72 38.69
CA GLY A 221 -0.34 -73.52 39.85
C GLY A 221 -1.49 -73.80 40.83
N GLN A 222 -2.39 -72.84 41.04
CA GLN A 222 -3.52 -72.94 41.96
C GLN A 222 -4.65 -73.80 41.37
N ILE A 223 -4.83 -73.76 40.03
CA ILE A 223 -5.75 -74.63 39.28
C ILE A 223 -5.39 -76.11 39.45
N ILE A 224 -4.09 -76.46 39.52
CA ILE A 224 -3.63 -77.85 39.63
C ILE A 224 -3.97 -78.45 41.01
N THR A 225 -4.02 -77.60 42.05
CA THR A 225 -4.26 -78.01 43.44
C THR A 225 -5.71 -77.85 43.89
N ALA A 226 -6.60 -77.37 43.03
CA ALA A 226 -7.98 -77.05 43.38
C ALA A 226 -8.90 -78.28 43.39
N ASP A 227 -9.57 -78.51 44.52
CA ASP A 227 -10.59 -79.56 44.72
C ASP A 227 -12.03 -78.99 44.69
N GLN A 228 -12.17 -77.68 44.45
CA GLN A 228 -13.41 -76.89 44.47
C GLN A 228 -13.92 -76.50 43.07
N ASP A 229 -15.10 -75.86 43.00
CA ASP A 229 -15.66 -75.32 41.76
C ASP A 229 -14.75 -74.27 41.12
N ILE A 230 -14.07 -74.69 40.04
CA ILE A 230 -13.11 -73.90 39.26
C ILE A 230 -13.72 -72.56 38.79
N LYS A 231 -15.03 -72.50 38.51
CA LYS A 231 -15.68 -71.25 38.08
C LYS A 231 -15.76 -70.22 39.21
N GLN A 232 -16.00 -70.66 40.43
CA GLN A 232 -16.04 -69.76 41.58
C GLN A 232 -14.64 -69.22 41.91
N MET A 233 -13.63 -70.08 41.79
CA MET A 233 -12.23 -69.70 41.93
C MET A 233 -11.82 -68.63 40.89
N PHE A 234 -12.23 -68.77 39.63
CA PHE A 234 -11.98 -67.75 38.60
C PHE A 234 -12.59 -66.40 38.97
N LYS A 235 -13.84 -66.39 39.45
CA LYS A 235 -14.49 -65.15 39.89
C LYS A 235 -13.74 -64.49 41.05
N GLU A 236 -13.29 -65.26 42.03
CA GLU A 236 -12.53 -64.73 43.16
C GLU A 236 -11.18 -64.15 42.75
N HIS A 237 -10.47 -64.79 41.82
CA HIS A 237 -9.22 -64.23 41.31
C HIS A 237 -9.42 -62.98 40.46
N LEU A 238 -10.49 -62.91 39.67
CA LEU A 238 -10.78 -61.72 38.87
C LEU A 238 -11.17 -60.51 39.74
N LYS A 239 -11.76 -60.71 40.92
CA LYS A 239 -12.14 -59.63 41.84
C LYS A 239 -11.00 -58.68 42.22
N LYS A 240 -9.74 -59.13 42.16
CA LYS A 240 -8.60 -58.25 42.44
C LYS A 240 -8.44 -57.11 41.43
N HIS A 241 -9.02 -57.27 40.24
CA HIS A 241 -9.03 -56.26 39.18
C HIS A 241 -10.24 -55.32 39.28
N ASP A 242 -11.24 -55.64 40.11
CA ASP A 242 -12.50 -54.88 40.22
C ASP A 242 -12.25 -53.42 40.61
N HIS A 243 -11.27 -53.14 41.48
CA HIS A 243 -10.97 -51.77 41.88
C HIS A 243 -10.49 -50.90 40.70
N GLN A 244 -9.62 -51.44 39.85
CA GLN A 244 -9.15 -50.73 38.65
C GLN A 244 -10.28 -50.56 37.63
N VAL A 245 -11.13 -51.58 37.49
CA VAL A 245 -12.35 -51.51 36.67
C VAL A 245 -13.28 -50.42 37.18
N GLU A 246 -13.53 -50.34 38.49
CA GLU A 246 -14.36 -49.32 39.12
C GLU A 246 -13.82 -47.91 38.88
N ILE A 247 -12.50 -47.70 39.00
CA ILE A 247 -11.88 -46.41 38.67
C ILE A 247 -12.10 -46.04 37.19
N LEU A 248 -11.95 -47.00 36.27
CA LEU A 248 -12.21 -46.76 34.84
C LEU A 248 -13.69 -46.44 34.58
N GLU A 249 -14.61 -47.12 35.27
CA GLU A 249 -16.04 -46.83 35.17
C GLU A 249 -16.39 -45.44 35.71
N GLN A 250 -15.82 -45.04 36.84
CA GLN A 250 -15.97 -43.69 37.38
C GLN A 250 -15.37 -42.64 36.43
N ASN A 251 -14.22 -42.91 35.81
CA ASN A 251 -13.61 -42.03 34.82
C ASN A 251 -14.50 -41.86 33.57
N MET A 252 -15.12 -42.94 33.06
CA MET A 252 -16.07 -42.89 31.95
C MET A 252 -17.36 -42.12 32.30
N LEU A 253 -17.85 -42.26 33.54
CA LEU A 253 -18.99 -41.48 34.03
C LEU A 253 -18.64 -39.99 34.16
N ALA A 254 -17.46 -39.67 34.68
CA ALA A 254 -16.96 -38.30 34.80
C ALA A 254 -16.89 -37.61 33.44
N GLN A 255 -16.53 -38.32 32.37
CA GLN A 255 -16.53 -37.77 31.01
C GLN A 255 -17.88 -37.15 30.64
N SER A 256 -18.99 -37.85 30.87
CA SER A 256 -20.32 -37.34 30.50
C SER A 256 -20.64 -36.02 31.22
N ASN A 257 -20.26 -35.91 32.49
CA ASN A 257 -20.46 -34.70 33.29
C ASN A 257 -19.56 -33.55 32.80
N ILE A 258 -18.29 -33.84 32.49
CA ILE A 258 -17.34 -32.86 31.95
C ILE A 258 -17.82 -32.34 30.60
N LEU A 259 -18.27 -33.21 29.70
CA LEU A 259 -18.77 -32.83 28.37
C LEU A 259 -20.04 -31.97 28.46
N SER A 260 -20.96 -32.28 29.38
CA SER A 260 -22.14 -31.46 29.62
C SER A 260 -21.76 -30.05 30.09
N ALA A 261 -20.88 -29.96 31.10
CA ALA A 261 -20.39 -28.68 31.61
C ALA A 261 -19.62 -27.89 30.54
N LEU A 262 -18.85 -28.57 29.69
CA LEU A 262 -18.10 -27.95 28.59
C LEU A 262 -19.04 -27.42 27.51
N SER A 263 -20.12 -28.15 27.18
CA SER A 263 -21.17 -27.70 26.26
C SER A 263 -21.86 -26.43 26.77
N GLU A 264 -22.25 -26.41 28.04
CA GLU A 264 -22.88 -25.25 28.68
C GLU A 264 -21.96 -24.02 28.69
N ALA A 265 -20.70 -24.21 29.11
CA ALA A 265 -19.71 -23.13 29.12
C ALA A 265 -19.41 -22.61 27.70
N ASN A 266 -19.33 -23.49 26.70
CA ASN A 266 -19.14 -23.09 25.32
C ASN A 266 -20.35 -22.32 24.75
N ALA A 267 -21.58 -22.75 25.08
CA ALA A 267 -22.80 -22.04 24.70
C ALA A 267 -22.84 -20.63 25.33
N ALA A 268 -22.49 -20.49 26.61
CA ALA A 268 -22.39 -19.20 27.28
C ALA A 268 -21.30 -18.29 26.67
N TYR A 269 -20.19 -18.88 26.20
CA TYR A 269 -19.10 -18.15 25.55
C TYR A 269 -19.40 -17.75 24.10
N ALA A 270 -20.43 -18.31 23.45
CA ALA A 270 -20.67 -18.15 22.01
C ALA A 270 -20.80 -16.69 21.55
N SER A 271 -21.46 -15.83 22.33
CA SER A 271 -21.59 -14.39 22.04
C SER A 271 -20.24 -13.67 22.07
N THR A 272 -19.45 -13.93 23.11
CA THR A 272 -18.09 -13.40 23.29
C THR A 272 -17.15 -13.87 22.20
N ARG A 273 -17.20 -15.16 21.85
CA ARG A 273 -16.46 -15.74 20.72
C ARG A 273 -16.78 -15.02 19.42
N ARG A 274 -18.07 -14.77 19.13
CA ARG A 274 -18.50 -14.07 17.91
C ARG A 274 -17.99 -12.63 17.88
N ALA A 275 -18.16 -11.89 18.97
CA ALA A 275 -17.69 -10.51 19.08
C ALA A 275 -16.17 -10.41 18.89
N SER A 276 -15.42 -11.30 19.56
CA SER A 276 -13.97 -11.38 19.44
C SER A 276 -13.53 -11.69 18.00
N LYS A 277 -14.08 -12.73 17.36
CA LYS A 277 -13.75 -13.08 15.97
C LYS A 277 -14.07 -11.95 14.99
N GLN A 278 -15.23 -11.29 15.13
CA GLN A 278 -15.59 -10.16 14.28
C GLN A 278 -14.63 -8.99 14.44
N MET A 279 -14.23 -8.69 15.68
CA MET A 279 -13.31 -7.59 15.98
C MET A 279 -11.87 -7.92 15.55
N ALA A 280 -11.44 -9.17 15.67
CA ALA A 280 -10.15 -9.63 15.16
C ALA A 280 -10.07 -9.45 13.64
N VAL A 281 -11.12 -9.83 12.88
CA VAL A 281 -11.18 -9.60 11.44
C VAL A 281 -11.10 -8.10 11.10
N SER A 282 -11.88 -7.27 11.80
CA SER A 282 -11.85 -5.82 11.60
C SER A 282 -10.48 -5.21 11.92
N ARG A 283 -9.83 -5.68 12.99
CA ARG A 283 -8.47 -5.29 13.38
C ARG A 283 -7.46 -5.66 12.30
N THR A 284 -7.49 -6.90 11.81
CA THR A 284 -6.61 -7.36 10.72
C THR A 284 -6.79 -6.52 9.45
N GLN A 285 -8.02 -6.20 9.07
CA GLN A 285 -8.29 -5.32 7.92
C GLN A 285 -7.74 -3.91 8.13
N ALA A 286 -7.90 -3.35 9.33
CA ALA A 286 -7.36 -2.03 9.66
C ALA A 286 -5.82 -2.02 9.58
N ILE A 287 -5.16 -3.04 10.14
CA ILE A 287 -3.70 -3.21 10.06
C ILE A 287 -3.25 -3.33 8.60
N GLN A 288 -3.95 -4.13 7.79
CA GLN A 288 -3.62 -4.31 6.38
C GLN A 288 -3.75 -2.99 5.60
N ALA A 289 -4.77 -2.17 5.88
CA ALA A 289 -4.94 -0.86 5.28
C ALA A 289 -3.80 0.11 5.66
N LEU A 290 -3.32 0.05 6.90
CA LEU A 290 -2.15 0.81 7.36
C LEU A 290 -0.87 0.40 6.60
N LEU A 291 -0.60 -0.91 6.52
CA LEU A 291 0.56 -1.44 5.78
C LEU A 291 0.49 -1.13 4.29
N GLN A 292 -0.70 -1.16 3.69
CA GLN A 292 -0.91 -0.76 2.31
C GLN A 292 -0.60 0.73 2.12
N ALA A 293 -1.03 1.61 3.03
CA ALA A 293 -0.71 3.03 2.95
C ALA A 293 0.80 3.30 3.04
N TYR A 294 1.52 2.56 3.91
CA TYR A 294 2.99 2.61 3.96
C TYR A 294 3.63 2.14 2.64
N THR A 295 3.15 1.05 2.05
CA THR A 295 3.64 0.55 0.76
C THR A 295 3.36 1.55 -0.38
N SER A 296 2.17 2.15 -0.39
CA SER A 296 1.84 3.22 -1.33
C SER A 296 2.76 4.42 -1.16
N PHE A 297 3.07 4.80 0.09
CA PHE A 297 3.99 5.90 0.39
C PHE A 297 5.40 5.66 -0.18
N THR A 298 6.00 4.49 0.05
CA THR A 298 7.34 4.20 -0.46
C THR A 298 7.37 4.21 -1.99
N ALA A 299 6.30 3.71 -2.63
CA ALA A 299 6.15 3.77 -4.08
C ALA A 299 5.98 5.21 -4.61
N ILE A 300 5.19 6.04 -3.92
CA ILE A 300 5.00 7.47 -4.24
C ILE A 300 6.33 8.21 -4.13
N LEU A 301 7.09 8.00 -3.04
CA LEU A 301 8.38 8.64 -2.82
C LEU A 301 9.37 8.32 -3.94
N THR A 302 9.45 7.04 -4.31
CA THR A 302 10.29 6.59 -5.44
C THR A 302 9.89 7.29 -6.75
N LYS A 303 8.59 7.30 -7.08
CA LYS A 303 8.07 7.98 -8.28
C LYS A 303 8.33 9.48 -8.27
N ALA A 304 8.23 10.13 -7.11
CA ALA A 304 8.49 11.55 -6.95
C ALA A 304 9.98 11.89 -7.17
N GLN A 305 10.89 11.01 -6.72
CA GLN A 305 12.32 11.12 -6.99
C GLN A 305 12.62 10.92 -8.49
N ASP A 306 11.99 9.94 -9.14
CA ASP A 306 12.11 9.74 -10.58
C ASP A 306 11.60 10.93 -11.39
N ALA A 307 10.47 11.52 -10.99
CA ALA A 307 9.94 12.74 -11.58
C ALA A 307 10.94 13.90 -11.46
N ASN A 308 11.57 14.08 -10.30
CA ASN A 308 12.62 15.09 -10.12
C ASN A 308 13.82 14.83 -11.04
N ASN A 309 14.28 13.59 -11.16
CA ASN A 309 15.37 13.23 -12.08
C ASN A 309 15.01 13.51 -13.55
N PHE A 310 13.76 13.25 -13.93
CA PHE A 310 13.25 13.60 -15.26
C PHE A 310 13.26 15.12 -15.47
N TYR A 311 12.77 15.90 -14.50
CA TYR A 311 12.74 17.35 -14.60
C TYR A 311 14.13 17.98 -14.65
N ASP A 312 15.09 17.48 -13.87
CA ASP A 312 16.47 17.96 -13.90
C ASP A 312 17.10 17.74 -15.30
N LYS A 313 16.81 16.59 -15.94
CA LYS A 313 17.22 16.31 -17.33
C LYS A 313 16.51 17.22 -18.34
N LEU A 314 15.20 17.39 -18.22
CA LEU A 314 14.41 18.22 -19.14
C LEU A 314 14.84 19.69 -19.05
N LEU A 315 15.07 20.19 -17.83
CA LEU A 315 15.58 21.53 -17.57
C LEU A 315 16.91 21.77 -18.28
N ALA A 316 17.85 20.81 -18.21
CA ALA A 316 19.12 20.92 -18.92
C ALA A 316 18.94 21.00 -20.45
N GLN A 317 18.01 20.23 -21.03
CA GLN A 317 17.73 20.28 -22.46
C GLN A 317 17.04 21.59 -22.88
N VAL A 318 16.08 22.07 -22.10
CA VAL A 318 15.39 23.35 -22.37
C VAL A 318 16.35 24.52 -22.26
N ASN A 319 17.27 24.52 -21.30
CA ASN A 319 18.32 25.54 -21.22
C ASN A 319 19.24 25.52 -22.45
N LYS A 320 19.64 24.33 -22.94
CA LYS A 320 20.43 24.21 -24.18
C LYS A 320 19.65 24.73 -25.39
N LEU A 321 18.37 24.40 -25.49
CA LEU A 321 17.49 24.93 -26.54
C LEU A 321 17.45 26.45 -26.49
N LEU A 322 17.21 27.04 -25.32
CA LEU A 322 17.13 28.48 -25.15
C LEU A 322 18.45 29.20 -25.52
N GLN A 323 19.58 28.64 -25.11
CA GLN A 323 20.91 29.15 -25.49
C GLN A 323 21.15 29.09 -27.00
N ARG A 324 20.78 27.97 -27.64
CA ARG A 324 20.89 27.82 -29.10
C ARG A 324 19.97 28.79 -29.83
N THR A 325 18.73 28.96 -29.36
CA THR A 325 17.78 29.93 -29.92
C THR A 325 18.36 31.34 -29.85
N LYS A 326 18.81 31.80 -28.68
CA LYS A 326 19.45 33.13 -28.53
C LYS A 326 20.65 33.32 -29.47
N SER A 327 21.49 32.29 -29.63
CA SER A 327 22.64 32.33 -30.54
C SER A 327 22.22 32.49 -32.00
N VAL A 328 21.21 31.72 -32.43
CA VAL A 328 20.65 31.82 -33.79
C VAL A 328 20.03 33.19 -34.03
N LEU A 329 19.28 33.74 -33.07
CA LEU A 329 18.68 35.07 -33.16
C LEU A 329 19.75 36.17 -33.30
N SER A 330 20.83 36.08 -32.51
CA SER A 330 21.95 37.03 -32.60
C SER A 330 22.59 37.04 -33.99
N VAL A 331 22.81 35.85 -34.56
CA VAL A 331 23.39 35.74 -35.92
C VAL A 331 22.43 36.29 -36.97
N GLN A 332 21.13 35.99 -36.88
CA GLN A 332 20.13 36.52 -37.81
C GLN A 332 20.01 38.05 -37.73
N GLU A 333 20.10 38.61 -36.53
CA GLU A 333 20.10 40.05 -36.30
C GLU A 333 21.33 40.73 -36.92
N GLU A 334 22.53 40.16 -36.71
CA GLU A 334 23.76 40.67 -37.35
C GLU A 334 23.71 40.57 -38.88
N GLU A 335 23.22 39.47 -39.44
CA GLU A 335 23.08 39.30 -40.89
C GLU A 335 22.10 40.31 -41.48
N ARG A 336 20.99 40.55 -40.79
CA ARG A 336 19.99 41.55 -41.17
C ARG A 336 20.58 42.96 -41.17
N GLU A 337 21.32 43.33 -40.13
CA GLU A 337 21.99 44.63 -40.05
C GLU A 337 23.01 44.81 -41.18
N LYS A 338 23.86 43.80 -41.43
CA LYS A 338 24.83 43.81 -42.54
C LYS A 338 24.13 44.00 -43.89
N ARG A 339 22.99 43.34 -44.12
CA ARG A 339 22.18 43.51 -45.34
C ARG A 339 21.58 44.91 -45.48
N LEU A 340 21.03 45.48 -44.40
CA LEU A 340 20.51 46.86 -44.41
C LEU A 340 21.62 47.87 -44.75
N VAL A 341 22.80 47.74 -44.14
CA VAL A 341 23.96 48.59 -44.43
C VAL A 341 24.40 48.44 -45.89
N ALA A 342 24.45 47.22 -46.42
CA ALA A 342 24.80 46.97 -47.81
C ALA A 342 23.77 47.60 -48.78
N GLN A 343 22.48 47.50 -48.48
CA GLN A 343 21.41 48.09 -49.28
C GLN A 343 21.46 49.62 -49.24
N ALA A 344 21.69 50.22 -48.06
CA ALA A 344 21.89 51.66 -47.91
C ALA A 344 23.10 52.16 -48.71
N LYS A 345 24.23 51.43 -48.68
CA LYS A 345 25.41 51.73 -49.50
C LYS A 345 25.10 51.65 -51.00
N LYS A 346 24.36 50.64 -51.45
CA LYS A 346 23.93 50.50 -52.86
C LYS A 346 23.03 51.66 -53.29
N PHE A 347 22.06 52.05 -52.47
CA PHE A 347 21.17 53.19 -52.75
C PHE A 347 21.94 54.52 -52.81
N SER A 348 22.88 54.74 -51.88
CA SER A 348 23.74 55.93 -51.89
C SER A 348 24.67 56.00 -53.11
N SER A 349 25.12 54.84 -53.61
CA SER A 349 25.98 54.74 -54.80
C SER A 349 25.18 54.99 -56.09
N LEU A 350 23.95 54.45 -56.20
CA LEU A 350 23.03 54.79 -57.30
C LEU A 350 22.71 56.29 -57.32
N ASN A 351 22.47 56.90 -56.16
CA ASN A 351 22.14 58.32 -56.09
C ASN A 351 23.32 59.22 -56.48
N LYS A 352 24.57 58.82 -56.16
CA LYS A 352 25.79 59.50 -56.65
C LYS A 352 25.97 59.34 -58.17
N MET A 353 25.68 58.17 -58.74
CA MET A 353 25.74 57.92 -60.18
C MET A 353 24.71 58.76 -60.94
N ASN A 354 23.49 58.89 -60.41
CA ASN A 354 22.43 59.71 -61.00
C ASN A 354 22.73 61.21 -60.94
N LYS A 355 23.42 61.67 -59.88
CA LYS A 355 23.91 63.06 -59.76
C LYS A 355 25.08 63.37 -60.70
N ALA A 356 25.90 62.39 -61.05
CA ALA A 356 26.98 62.53 -62.02
C ALA A 356 26.48 62.52 -63.49
N ALA A 357 25.34 61.88 -63.77
CA ALA A 357 24.70 61.86 -65.09
C ALA A 357 23.80 63.08 -65.38
N GLY A 358 23.40 63.83 -64.34
CA GLY A 358 22.52 65.01 -64.44
C GLY A 358 23.26 66.35 -64.31
N GLY A 359 24.29 66.58 -65.14
CA GLY A 359 25.00 67.86 -65.23
C GLY A 359 24.71 68.57 -66.54
N GLY A 360 23.65 69.40 -66.58
CA GLY A 360 23.43 70.31 -67.70
C GLY A 360 21.99 70.82 -67.83
N SER A 361 21.68 71.93 -67.15
CA SER A 361 21.24 73.18 -67.80
C SER A 361 20.54 74.09 -66.79
N SER A 362 21.19 75.21 -66.51
CA SER A 362 20.69 76.36 -65.77
C SER A 362 19.65 77.13 -66.60
N TYR A 363 18.49 77.46 -66.04
CA TYR A 363 17.80 78.72 -66.33
C TYR A 363 17.03 79.21 -65.11
N SER A 364 17.33 80.45 -64.72
CA SER A 364 16.73 81.18 -63.62
C SER A 364 15.39 81.82 -63.99
N SER A 365 14.50 81.87 -62.98
CA SER A 365 13.52 82.92 -62.67
C SER A 365 12.43 83.30 -63.69
N ARG A 366 11.15 83.10 -63.30
CA ARG A 366 10.27 84.23 -62.92
C ARG A 366 8.95 83.77 -62.26
N SER A 367 8.50 84.62 -61.35
CA SER A 367 7.26 84.66 -60.57
C SER A 367 5.99 84.85 -61.38
N SER A 368 4.90 84.19 -60.96
CA SER A 368 3.54 84.78 -60.85
C SER A 368 2.52 83.75 -60.30
N ALA A 369 1.93 84.05 -59.15
CA ALA A 369 0.60 83.59 -58.72
C ALA A 369 -0.49 84.38 -59.52
N PRO A 370 -1.82 84.05 -59.54
CA PRO A 370 -2.63 83.62 -58.37
C PRO A 370 -3.80 82.62 -58.62
N ALA A 371 -4.45 82.24 -57.49
CA ALA A 371 -5.88 81.86 -57.27
C ALA A 371 -6.44 80.60 -58.01
N SER A 372 -7.33 79.74 -57.48
CA SER A 372 -8.27 79.76 -56.34
C SER A 372 -8.87 78.35 -56.14
N ASP A 373 -9.40 78.11 -54.92
CA ASP A 373 -10.48 77.16 -54.54
C ASP A 373 -10.24 75.64 -54.65
N ALA A 374 -10.75 74.78 -53.77
CA ALA A 374 -11.42 74.89 -52.48
C ALA A 374 -11.60 73.47 -51.91
N SER A 375 -11.72 73.38 -50.57
CA SER A 375 -12.30 72.27 -49.78
C SER A 375 -11.50 70.95 -49.72
N PHE A 376 -11.36 70.24 -48.60
CA PHE A 376 -12.25 70.08 -47.45
C PHE A 376 -11.49 69.44 -46.24
N ALA A 377 -11.80 69.92 -45.03
CA ALA A 377 -11.71 69.33 -43.67
C ALA A 377 -10.41 68.63 -43.21
N THR A 378 -9.61 69.10 -42.23
CA THR A 378 -9.82 69.55 -40.83
C THR A 378 -9.73 68.44 -39.77
N HIS A 379 -8.68 68.55 -38.91
CA HIS A 379 -8.57 68.18 -37.47
C HIS A 379 -8.58 66.70 -37.05
N MET A 380 -7.95 66.23 -35.96
CA MET A 380 -7.08 66.71 -34.86
C MET A 380 -6.46 65.42 -34.24
N MET A 381 -5.15 65.29 -33.99
CA MET A 381 -4.42 65.53 -32.72
C MET A 381 -5.07 65.07 -31.39
N HIS A 382 -4.40 64.09 -30.75
CA HIS A 382 -4.28 63.75 -29.30
C HIS A 382 -5.55 63.44 -28.46
N ALA A 383 -5.59 62.53 -27.47
CA ALA A 383 -4.59 62.00 -26.53
C ALA A 383 -5.08 60.65 -25.88
N PRO A 384 -4.32 60.02 -24.97
CA PRO A 384 -4.46 58.61 -24.53
C PRO A 384 -5.34 58.44 -23.27
N LEU A 385 -5.68 57.19 -22.91
CA LEU A 385 -5.87 56.70 -21.52
C LEU A 385 -6.15 55.18 -21.50
N ALA A 386 -5.58 54.50 -20.51
CA ALA A 386 -5.90 53.15 -20.03
C ALA A 386 -6.36 53.27 -18.55
N PRO A 387 -6.63 52.16 -17.82
CA PRO A 387 -7.75 51.21 -17.92
C PRO A 387 -8.65 51.33 -16.64
N PRO A 388 -9.54 50.37 -16.33
CA PRO A 388 -9.17 49.07 -15.74
C PRO A 388 -9.62 47.84 -16.55
#